data_AF-Q2H9V7-F1
#
_entry.id   AF-Q2H9V7-F1
#
_cell.length_a   1.000
_cell.length_b   1.000
_cell.length_c   1.000
_cell.angle_alpha   90.00
_cell.angle_beta   90.00
_cell.angle_gamma   90.00
#
_symmetry.space_group_name_H-M   'P 1'
#
loop_
_entity.id
_entity.type
_entity.pdbx_description
1 polymer ?
#
loop_
_entity_poly.entity_id
_entity_poly.type
_entity_poly.pdbx_seq_one_letter_code
_entity_poly.pdbx_strand_id
1 'polypeptide(L)'
;MAEAFAPNAVDIIIEIWNKIEERIEEQEVAEALAADLSEFGVTSKRVALQTDVEIAQKVARDPSAPLERRKDLEIQFRRVHQLLESIPQAIENVVKNQKRGAPFKYFRPQANRKLAKLVESYRTSFRDFDQAVIRADAATRGDFYLLIQPGEMKVIGDPPDVVSIGDGISVARVSYMDLGGNGSGVAKVLWETAASTEATWAENDRDMRVLSAALSGALPHWHIPRLRGYEKNKASKMMRLVFDHPDPTRELCTLDDVYEAAVTAPSLTLRVRLCYQLALAVLHAHKPRINVVHKHIRPGNLLLAVPKTWKKQRGELVIPKDWRGEVDSAGRTGSQKDVDLFLSGWQNSRTTTQATRFIGESAPHRIIYQHPQRHQVNDVEQYNIGHDIYSLGVCMLELLIWDPLVSFGETGDSRLSEAYQTAFCDKGFDADVEIPLDEDVDLSKLFTQDAEKIKETIIEIAETSVALHAGDRLANLVCRCLTCLDTAPMYGGSQFHDGDNKNQISEAFSQEIFSDLNRILDALDVASTAEAGWIKRFAGSQPEQARYYLPDV
;
A
#
# COMPACT_ATOMS: atom_id res chain seq x y z
N MET A 1 -20.71 18.54 -25.00
CA MET A 1 -20.55 17.52 -23.96
C MET A 1 -19.78 16.30 -24.44
N ALA A 2 -20.18 15.61 -25.53
CA ALA A 2 -19.44 14.44 -26.02
C ALA A 2 -18.05 14.73 -26.63
N GLU A 3 -17.74 15.98 -26.99
CA GLU A 3 -16.47 16.35 -27.65
C GLU A 3 -15.26 16.36 -26.70
N ALA A 4 -15.44 16.71 -25.41
CA ALA A 4 -14.32 16.80 -24.48
C ALA A 4 -13.73 15.42 -24.13
N PHE A 5 -14.58 14.39 -24.08
CA PHE A 5 -14.19 13.00 -23.82
C PHE A 5 -14.25 12.17 -25.10
N ALA A 6 -13.59 12.67 -26.15
CA ALA A 6 -13.41 11.93 -27.39
C ALA A 6 -12.82 10.53 -27.12
N PRO A 7 -13.07 9.53 -27.99
CA PRO A 7 -12.56 8.17 -27.82
C PRO A 7 -11.07 8.06 -27.51
N ASN A 8 -10.28 9.00 -28.01
CA ASN A 8 -8.83 9.09 -27.86
C ASN A 8 -8.37 10.03 -26.73
N ALA A 9 -9.25 10.47 -25.81
CA ALA A 9 -8.85 11.41 -24.76
C ALA A 9 -7.73 10.89 -23.84
N VAL A 10 -7.72 9.58 -23.58
CA VAL A 10 -6.63 8.91 -22.84
C VAL A 10 -5.32 9.00 -23.63
N ASP A 11 -5.35 8.66 -24.92
CA ASP A 11 -4.17 8.70 -25.81
C ASP A 11 -3.59 10.11 -25.90
N ILE A 12 -4.44 11.14 -26.02
CA ILE A 12 -4.03 12.54 -26.06
C ILE A 12 -3.29 12.93 -24.78
N ILE A 13 -3.81 12.56 -23.61
CA ILE A 13 -3.19 12.89 -22.33
C ILE A 13 -1.86 12.16 -22.14
N ILE A 14 -1.80 10.88 -22.55
CA ILE A 14 -0.57 10.11 -22.53
C ILE A 14 0.49 10.74 -23.46
N GLU A 15 0.08 11.19 -24.65
CA GLU A 15 0.99 11.87 -25.58
C GLU A 15 1.54 13.17 -24.99
N ILE A 16 0.69 13.98 -24.34
CA ILE A 16 1.12 15.22 -23.68
C ILE A 16 2.06 14.90 -22.51
N TRP A 17 1.74 13.88 -21.70
CA TRP A 17 2.58 13.46 -20.58
C TRP A 17 3.96 12.99 -21.05
N ASN A 18 4.02 12.14 -22.07
CA ASN A 18 5.28 11.69 -22.68
C ASN A 18 6.13 12.88 -23.16
N LYS A 19 5.50 13.90 -23.77
CA LYS A 19 6.20 15.14 -24.18
C LYS A 19 6.75 15.90 -22.97
N ILE A 20 6.11 15.84 -21.81
CA ILE A 20 6.64 16.45 -20.59
C ILE A 20 7.86 15.65 -20.11
N GLU A 21 7.76 14.32 -20.02
CA GLU A 21 8.85 13.42 -19.61
C GLU A 21 10.07 13.57 -20.53
N GLU A 22 9.89 13.47 -21.85
CA GLU A 22 10.95 13.64 -22.85
C GLU A 22 11.66 15.00 -22.69
N ARG A 23 10.91 16.07 -22.43
CA ARG A 23 11.49 17.42 -22.22
C ARG A 23 12.22 17.55 -20.90
N ILE A 24 11.82 16.82 -19.87
CA ILE A 24 12.54 16.76 -18.59
C ILE A 24 13.87 16.03 -18.78
N GLU A 25 13.88 14.91 -19.51
CA GLU A 25 15.08 14.11 -19.79
C GLU A 25 16.07 14.85 -20.71
N GLU A 26 15.60 15.44 -21.82
CA GLU A 26 16.44 16.11 -22.82
C GLU A 26 17.20 17.33 -22.29
N GLN A 27 16.69 17.99 -21.26
CA GLN A 27 17.11 19.35 -20.92
C GLN A 27 17.97 19.48 -19.67
N GLU A 28 18.43 18.36 -19.07
CA GLU A 28 19.20 18.33 -17.80
C GLU A 28 18.67 19.38 -16.83
N VAL A 29 17.35 19.29 -16.58
CA VAL A 29 16.60 20.33 -15.91
C VAL A 29 17.23 20.59 -14.54
N ALA A 30 17.71 21.83 -14.33
CA ALA A 30 18.43 22.21 -13.11
C ALA A 30 17.70 21.75 -11.84
N GLU A 31 18.44 21.35 -10.79
CA GLU A 31 17.90 20.81 -9.53
C GLU A 31 16.70 21.58 -8.96
N ALA A 32 16.70 22.92 -9.09
CA ALA A 32 15.61 23.79 -8.65
C ALA A 32 14.26 23.57 -9.36
N LEU A 33 14.26 22.97 -10.56
CA LEU A 33 13.08 22.64 -11.36
C LEU A 33 12.70 21.15 -11.25
N ALA A 34 13.67 20.29 -10.92
CA ALA A 34 13.44 18.87 -10.69
C ALA A 34 12.45 18.62 -9.55
N ALA A 35 12.50 19.44 -8.48
CA ALA A 35 11.53 19.36 -7.38
C ALA A 35 10.10 19.65 -7.86
N ASP A 36 9.90 20.71 -8.64
CA ASP A 36 8.58 21.10 -9.16
C ASP A 36 8.03 20.07 -10.15
N LEU A 37 8.90 19.52 -11.02
CA LEU A 37 8.51 18.58 -12.07
C LEU A 37 8.55 17.11 -11.66
N SER A 38 9.00 16.81 -10.44
CA SER A 38 9.15 15.43 -9.91
C SER A 38 7.90 14.57 -10.13
N GLU A 39 6.71 15.16 -10.05
CA GLU A 39 5.42 14.50 -10.26
C GLU A 39 5.21 13.92 -11.67
N PHE A 40 5.81 14.51 -12.71
CA PHE A 40 5.68 14.02 -14.09
C PHE A 40 6.57 12.81 -14.38
N GLY A 41 7.58 12.55 -13.54
CA GLY A 41 8.41 11.33 -13.62
C GLY A 41 7.85 10.16 -12.81
N VAL A 42 6.75 10.35 -12.08
CA VAL A 42 6.17 9.29 -11.23
C VAL A 42 5.17 8.47 -12.04
N THR A 43 5.55 7.23 -12.39
CA THR A 43 4.69 6.29 -13.14
C THR A 43 3.31 6.11 -12.51
N SER A 44 3.21 6.06 -11.17
CA SER A 44 1.92 5.90 -10.49
C SER A 44 0.96 7.07 -10.72
N LYS A 45 1.47 8.30 -10.82
CA LYS A 45 0.63 9.49 -11.07
C LYS A 45 0.11 9.53 -12.50
N ARG A 46 0.94 9.13 -13.46
CA ARG A 46 0.53 8.93 -14.86
C ARG A 46 -0.61 7.91 -14.96
N VAL A 47 -0.46 6.76 -14.29
CA VAL A 47 -1.47 5.69 -14.28
C VAL A 47 -2.77 6.16 -13.59
N ALA A 48 -2.67 6.91 -12.49
CA ALA A 48 -3.83 7.49 -11.82
C ALA A 48 -4.62 8.43 -12.76
N LEU A 49 -3.94 9.37 -13.42
CA LEU A 49 -4.56 10.28 -14.38
C LEU A 49 -5.21 9.53 -15.54
N GLN A 50 -4.52 8.56 -16.13
CA GLN A 50 -5.09 7.71 -17.18
C GLN A 50 -6.40 7.04 -16.71
N THR A 51 -6.36 6.45 -15.51
CA THR A 51 -7.52 5.75 -14.94
C THR A 51 -8.69 6.70 -14.71
N ASP A 52 -8.43 7.90 -14.20
CA ASP A 52 -9.48 8.90 -13.96
C ASP A 52 -10.12 9.37 -15.26
N VAL A 53 -9.34 9.50 -16.33
CA VAL A 53 -9.85 9.84 -17.66
C VAL A 53 -10.70 8.71 -18.23
N GLU A 54 -10.29 7.45 -18.07
CA GLU A 54 -11.09 6.29 -18.49
C GLU A 54 -12.43 6.21 -17.74
N ILE A 55 -12.43 6.45 -16.44
CA ILE A 55 -13.66 6.49 -15.63
C ILE A 55 -14.53 7.67 -16.08
N ALA A 56 -13.96 8.86 -16.21
CA ALA A 56 -14.67 10.05 -16.66
C ALA A 56 -15.32 9.84 -18.04
N GLN A 57 -14.61 9.21 -18.98
CA GLN A 57 -15.15 8.85 -20.30
C GLN A 57 -16.36 7.92 -20.19
N LYS A 58 -16.30 6.90 -19.32
CA LYS A 58 -17.44 5.98 -19.09
C LYS A 58 -18.65 6.74 -18.54
N VAL A 59 -18.44 7.54 -17.50
CA VAL A 59 -19.50 8.33 -16.86
C VAL A 59 -20.09 9.39 -17.80
N ALA A 60 -19.26 10.03 -18.63
CA ALA A 60 -19.70 11.02 -19.60
C ALA A 60 -20.59 10.41 -20.69
N ARG A 61 -20.33 9.16 -21.07
CA ARG A 61 -21.08 8.42 -22.09
C ARG A 61 -22.35 7.76 -21.54
N ASP A 62 -22.42 7.53 -20.25
CA ASP A 62 -23.60 6.95 -19.61
C ASP A 62 -24.78 7.97 -19.65
N PRO A 63 -25.87 7.65 -20.37
CA PRO A 63 -27.02 8.53 -20.44
C PRO A 63 -27.80 8.62 -19.12
N SER A 64 -27.64 7.63 -18.23
CA SER A 64 -28.26 7.60 -16.90
C SER A 64 -27.55 8.52 -15.89
N ALA A 65 -26.30 8.92 -16.18
CA ALA A 65 -25.54 9.82 -15.34
C ALA A 65 -26.21 11.20 -15.21
N PRO A 66 -26.33 11.74 -13.98
CA PRO A 66 -26.88 13.08 -13.78
C PRO A 66 -26.15 14.13 -14.64
N LEU A 67 -26.93 14.95 -15.36
CA LEU A 67 -26.39 15.93 -16.30
C LEU A 67 -25.37 16.89 -15.65
N GLU A 68 -25.64 17.32 -14.42
CA GLU A 68 -24.75 18.22 -13.67
C GLU A 68 -23.38 17.59 -13.41
N ARG A 69 -23.33 16.29 -13.11
CA ARG A 69 -22.07 15.56 -12.87
C ARG A 69 -21.25 15.42 -14.14
N ARG A 70 -21.91 15.10 -15.26
CA ARG A 70 -21.24 15.04 -16.57
C ARG A 70 -20.64 16.39 -16.97
N LYS A 71 -21.35 17.49 -16.68
CA LYS A 71 -20.84 18.86 -16.90
C LYS A 71 -19.67 19.21 -15.98
N ASP A 72 -19.75 18.87 -14.69
CA ASP A 72 -18.64 19.09 -13.74
C ASP A 72 -17.38 18.36 -14.21
N LEU A 73 -17.49 17.07 -14.57
CA LEU A 73 -16.38 16.29 -15.14
C LEU A 73 -15.75 16.95 -16.37
N GLU A 74 -16.57 17.40 -17.32
CA GLU A 74 -16.10 18.04 -18.54
C GLU A 74 -15.34 19.35 -18.24
N ILE A 75 -15.81 20.14 -17.27
CA ILE A 75 -15.14 21.38 -16.84
C ILE A 75 -13.79 21.08 -16.23
N GLN A 76 -13.74 20.13 -15.27
CA GLN A 76 -12.48 19.79 -14.60
C GLN A 76 -11.48 19.16 -15.55
N PHE A 77 -11.93 18.23 -16.42
CA PHE A 77 -11.09 17.61 -17.44
C PHE A 77 -10.47 18.62 -18.37
N ARG A 78 -11.27 19.57 -18.89
CA ARG A 78 -10.76 20.61 -19.80
C ARG A 78 -9.68 21.46 -19.12
N ARG A 79 -9.84 21.75 -17.83
CA ARG A 79 -8.86 22.51 -17.04
C ARG A 79 -7.55 21.75 -16.89
N VAL A 80 -7.62 20.46 -16.55
CA VAL A 80 -6.43 19.57 -16.47
C VAL A 80 -5.72 19.50 -17.82
N HIS A 81 -6.47 19.26 -18.90
CA HIS A 81 -5.93 19.18 -20.26
C HIS A 81 -5.19 20.46 -20.67
N GLN A 82 -5.81 21.63 -20.50
CA GLN A 82 -5.20 22.92 -20.85
C GLN A 82 -3.90 23.20 -20.07
N LEU A 83 -3.86 22.81 -18.80
CA LEU A 83 -2.67 22.96 -17.96
C LEU A 83 -1.56 22.03 -18.43
N LEU A 84 -1.87 20.76 -18.70
CA LEU A 84 -0.92 19.79 -19.25
C LEU A 84 -0.33 20.26 -20.58
N GLU A 85 -1.16 20.76 -21.52
CA GLU A 85 -0.69 21.31 -22.80
C GLU A 85 0.25 22.51 -22.64
N SER A 86 0.08 23.29 -21.57
CA SER A 86 0.85 24.51 -21.33
C SER A 86 2.22 24.26 -20.71
N ILE A 87 2.41 23.12 -20.03
CA ILE A 87 3.64 22.80 -19.28
C ILE A 87 4.86 22.61 -20.19
N PRO A 88 4.81 21.82 -21.30
CA PRO A 88 5.96 21.65 -22.19
C PRO A 88 6.55 22.97 -22.70
N GLN A 89 5.68 23.91 -23.10
CA GLN A 89 6.12 25.22 -23.57
C GLN A 89 6.74 26.07 -22.45
N ALA A 90 6.25 25.93 -21.21
CA ALA A 90 6.81 26.60 -20.05
C ALA A 90 8.21 26.06 -19.69
N ILE A 91 8.41 24.73 -19.78
CA ILE A 91 9.73 24.09 -19.62
C ILE A 91 10.71 24.64 -20.68
N GLU A 92 10.30 24.66 -21.94
CA GLU A 92 11.14 25.14 -23.04
C GLU A 92 11.54 26.61 -22.86
N ASN A 93 10.63 27.45 -22.36
CA ASN A 93 10.92 28.85 -22.04
C ASN A 93 11.94 29.01 -20.91
N VAL A 94 11.85 28.17 -19.88
CA VAL A 94 12.84 28.14 -18.80
C VAL A 94 14.22 27.80 -19.35
N VAL A 95 14.32 26.78 -20.20
CA VAL A 95 15.60 26.30 -20.73
C VAL A 95 16.20 27.24 -21.76
N LYS A 96 15.39 27.86 -22.64
CA LYS A 96 15.84 28.95 -23.53
C LYS A 96 16.44 30.11 -22.73
N ASN A 97 15.87 30.44 -21.57
CA ASN A 97 16.38 31.51 -20.71
C ASN A 97 17.65 31.13 -19.94
N GLN A 98 17.92 29.83 -19.73
CA GLN A 98 19.17 29.37 -19.11
C GLN A 98 20.35 29.42 -20.08
N LYS A 99 20.15 29.04 -21.36
CA LYS A 99 21.23 28.97 -22.37
C LYS A 99 21.77 30.35 -22.83
N ARG A 100 21.05 31.45 -22.57
CA ARG A 100 21.34 32.78 -23.16
C ARG A 100 22.33 33.69 -22.41
N GLY A 101 23.00 33.23 -21.35
CA GLY A 101 24.18 33.87 -20.73
C GLY A 101 24.12 35.38 -20.40
N ALA A 102 24.04 35.74 -19.11
CA ALA A 102 24.39 37.01 -18.46
C ALA A 102 23.41 38.23 -18.40
N PRO A 103 22.77 38.81 -19.44
CA PRO A 103 21.91 39.99 -19.22
C PRO A 103 20.49 39.64 -18.76
N PHE A 104 20.11 38.36 -18.73
CA PHE A 104 18.73 37.90 -18.44
C PHE A 104 18.52 37.39 -17.00
N LYS A 105 19.34 37.83 -16.02
CA LYS A 105 19.15 37.47 -14.59
C LYS A 105 17.74 37.79 -14.06
N TYR A 106 17.04 38.77 -14.64
CA TYR A 106 15.66 39.12 -14.29
C TYR A 106 14.58 38.19 -14.86
N PHE A 107 14.81 37.59 -16.03
CA PHE A 107 13.80 36.78 -16.72
C PHE A 107 13.78 35.31 -16.28
N ARG A 108 14.92 34.81 -15.77
CA ARG A 108 15.03 33.44 -15.23
C ARG A 108 14.10 33.22 -14.03
N PRO A 109 14.03 34.10 -13.00
CA PRO A 109 13.06 33.98 -11.92
C PRO A 109 11.61 34.02 -12.40
N GLN A 110 11.31 34.82 -13.44
CA GLN A 110 9.96 34.96 -13.95
C GLN A 110 9.47 33.69 -14.68
N ALA A 111 10.32 33.10 -15.52
CA ALA A 111 10.00 31.85 -16.21
C ALA A 111 9.83 30.69 -15.22
N ASN A 112 10.72 30.58 -14.23
CA ASN A 112 10.61 29.57 -13.17
C ASN A 112 9.33 29.75 -12.35
N ARG A 113 9.02 30.98 -11.90
CA ARG A 113 7.77 31.27 -11.18
C ARG A 113 6.52 30.95 -12.00
N LYS A 114 6.56 31.19 -13.31
CA LYS A 114 5.45 30.86 -14.21
C LYS A 114 5.25 29.35 -14.31
N LEU A 115 6.33 28.58 -14.46
CA LEU A 115 6.26 27.12 -14.49
C LEU A 115 5.78 26.55 -13.15
N ALA A 116 6.37 26.97 -12.03
CA ALA A 116 5.95 26.55 -10.69
C ALA A 116 4.46 26.81 -10.45
N LYS A 117 3.96 27.99 -10.84
CA LYS A 117 2.53 28.33 -10.75
C LYS A 117 1.64 27.45 -11.64
N LEU A 118 2.10 27.10 -12.84
CA LEU A 118 1.37 26.19 -13.74
C LEU A 118 1.29 24.78 -13.15
N VAL A 119 2.40 24.26 -12.62
CA VAL A 119 2.44 22.94 -12.00
C VAL A 119 1.56 22.90 -10.74
N GLU A 120 1.60 23.93 -9.91
CA GLU A 120 0.73 24.01 -8.73
C GLU A 120 -0.76 24.11 -9.10
N SER A 121 -1.07 24.88 -10.15
CA SER A 121 -2.42 24.93 -10.71
C SER A 121 -2.87 23.58 -11.26
N TYR A 122 -1.95 22.84 -11.88
CA TYR A 122 -2.18 21.47 -12.37
C TYR A 122 -2.49 20.54 -11.20
N ARG A 123 -1.68 20.52 -10.13
CA ARG A 123 -1.94 19.71 -8.93
C ARG A 123 -3.32 19.94 -8.35
N THR A 124 -3.70 21.21 -8.22
CA THR A 124 -5.02 21.58 -7.71
C THR A 124 -6.13 21.10 -8.64
N SER A 125 -5.99 21.35 -9.94
CA SER A 125 -7.01 20.97 -10.94
C SER A 125 -7.12 19.47 -11.12
N PHE A 126 -6.00 18.74 -11.01
CA PHE A 126 -5.97 17.28 -11.05
C PHE A 126 -6.70 16.69 -9.84
N ARG A 127 -6.49 17.24 -8.64
CA ARG A 127 -7.25 16.87 -7.44
C ARG A 127 -8.75 17.15 -7.60
N ASP A 128 -9.11 18.32 -8.13
CA ASP A 128 -10.51 18.67 -8.38
C ASP A 128 -11.15 17.72 -9.41
N PHE A 129 -10.40 17.33 -10.45
CA PHE A 129 -10.82 16.36 -11.45
C PHE A 129 -11.00 14.96 -10.87
N ASP A 130 -10.02 14.44 -10.14
CA ASP A 130 -10.10 13.17 -9.40
C ASP A 130 -11.37 13.15 -8.51
N GLN A 131 -11.60 14.20 -7.73
CA GLN A 131 -12.80 14.33 -6.89
C GLN A 131 -14.10 14.37 -7.70
N ALA A 132 -14.11 15.05 -8.85
CA ALA A 132 -15.27 15.05 -9.73
C ALA A 132 -15.52 13.65 -10.31
N VAL A 133 -14.47 12.92 -10.71
CA VAL A 133 -14.51 11.53 -11.19
C VAL A 133 -15.13 10.62 -10.15
N ILE A 134 -14.64 10.67 -8.90
CA ILE A 134 -15.17 9.86 -7.81
C ILE A 134 -16.66 10.13 -7.60
N ARG A 135 -17.06 11.40 -7.51
CA ARG A 135 -18.47 11.78 -7.28
C ARG A 135 -19.38 11.33 -8.42
N ALA A 136 -18.90 11.45 -9.65
CA ALA A 136 -19.69 11.14 -10.83
C ALA A 136 -19.77 9.62 -11.08
N ASP A 137 -18.70 8.88 -10.80
CA ASP A 137 -18.65 7.42 -10.82
C ASP A 137 -19.54 6.82 -9.72
N ALA A 138 -19.48 7.35 -8.49
CA ALA A 138 -20.39 6.96 -7.41
C ALA A 138 -21.87 7.21 -7.76
N ALA A 139 -22.17 8.34 -8.41
CA ALA A 139 -23.54 8.69 -8.80
C ALA A 139 -24.09 7.85 -9.96
N THR A 140 -23.22 7.40 -10.88
CA THR A 140 -23.62 6.49 -11.98
C THR A 140 -23.75 5.05 -11.51
N ARG A 141 -22.88 4.62 -10.59
CA ARG A 141 -22.90 3.27 -10.06
C ARG A 141 -23.97 3.01 -9.01
N GLY A 142 -24.72 4.02 -8.55
CA GLY A 142 -25.79 3.86 -7.55
C GLY A 142 -25.40 3.03 -6.32
N ASP A 143 -26.35 2.83 -5.41
CA ASP A 143 -26.12 1.97 -4.24
C ASP A 143 -26.16 0.46 -4.57
N PHE A 144 -26.58 0.11 -5.80
CA PHE A 144 -26.94 -1.25 -6.20
C PHE A 144 -25.97 -1.93 -7.17
N TYR A 145 -25.08 -1.20 -7.87
CA TYR A 145 -24.25 -1.84 -8.90
C TYR A 145 -23.03 -2.58 -8.36
N LEU A 146 -22.60 -2.28 -7.13
CA LEU A 146 -21.55 -3.06 -6.47
C LEU A 146 -22.11 -4.34 -5.83
N LEU A 147 -23.43 -4.45 -5.65
CA LEU A 147 -24.04 -5.68 -5.16
C LEU A 147 -24.10 -6.69 -6.30
N ILE A 148 -23.24 -7.70 -6.23
CA ILE A 148 -23.23 -8.83 -7.16
C ILE A 148 -24.47 -9.67 -6.86
N GLN A 149 -25.39 -9.74 -7.82
CA GLN A 149 -26.63 -10.49 -7.68
C GLN A 149 -26.38 -12.00 -7.79
N PRO A 150 -27.23 -12.83 -7.15
CA PRO A 150 -27.17 -14.27 -7.32
C PRO A 150 -27.20 -14.67 -8.81
N GLY A 151 -26.15 -15.34 -9.26
CA GLY A 151 -26.02 -15.82 -10.65
C GLY A 151 -25.25 -14.90 -11.60
N GLU A 152 -24.94 -13.65 -11.21
CA GLU A 152 -24.02 -12.78 -11.97
C GLU A 152 -22.57 -13.25 -11.88
N MET A 153 -22.24 -13.96 -10.80
CA MET A 153 -20.96 -14.63 -10.59
C MET A 153 -21.20 -16.07 -10.14
N LYS A 154 -20.46 -17.02 -10.71
CA LYS A 154 -20.47 -18.44 -10.32
C LYS A 154 -19.05 -18.97 -10.28
N VAL A 155 -18.71 -19.72 -9.24
CA VAL A 155 -17.41 -20.42 -9.18
C VAL A 155 -17.36 -21.48 -10.28
N ILE A 156 -16.22 -21.57 -10.96
CA ILE A 156 -15.91 -22.57 -11.98
C ILE A 156 -14.89 -23.54 -11.42
N GLY A 157 -15.07 -24.82 -11.71
CA GLY A 157 -14.21 -25.92 -11.26
C GLY A 157 -15.05 -27.07 -10.74
N ASP A 158 -14.51 -28.29 -10.84
CA ASP A 158 -15.12 -29.47 -10.21
C ASP A 158 -14.05 -30.23 -9.40
N PRO A 159 -14.16 -30.28 -8.05
CA PRO A 159 -15.04 -29.45 -7.22
C PRO A 159 -14.71 -27.95 -7.38
N PRO A 160 -15.56 -27.02 -6.90
CA PRO A 160 -15.31 -25.58 -7.02
C PRO A 160 -13.89 -25.22 -6.59
N ASP A 161 -13.11 -24.64 -7.50
CA ASP A 161 -11.69 -24.35 -7.30
C ASP A 161 -11.52 -23.08 -6.47
N VAL A 162 -11.80 -23.22 -5.17
CA VAL A 162 -11.63 -22.16 -4.16
C VAL A 162 -10.46 -22.55 -3.27
N VAL A 163 -9.41 -21.73 -3.31
CA VAL A 163 -8.21 -21.91 -2.52
C VAL A 163 -8.23 -20.88 -1.39
N SER A 164 -8.36 -21.34 -0.15
CA SER A 164 -8.14 -20.48 1.01
C SER A 164 -6.65 -20.18 1.13
N ILE A 165 -6.32 -18.89 1.32
CA ILE A 165 -4.94 -18.44 1.48
C ILE A 165 -4.71 -17.68 2.79
N GLY A 166 -5.76 -17.42 3.57
CA GLY A 166 -5.65 -16.71 4.85
C GLY A 166 -7.00 -16.61 5.57
N ASP A 167 -7.02 -15.94 6.73
CA ASP A 167 -8.20 -15.78 7.57
C ASP A 167 -9.31 -14.99 6.84
N GLY A 168 -10.33 -15.71 6.37
CA GLY A 168 -11.42 -15.15 5.58
C GLY A 168 -11.03 -14.76 4.15
N ILE A 169 -9.81 -15.08 3.69
CA ILE A 169 -9.30 -14.72 2.37
C ILE A 169 -9.22 -15.97 1.49
N SER A 170 -9.77 -15.89 0.28
CA SER A 170 -9.76 -16.99 -0.68
C SER A 170 -9.60 -16.51 -2.10
N VAL A 171 -9.01 -17.35 -2.95
CA VAL A 171 -8.91 -17.12 -4.38
C VAL A 171 -9.79 -18.12 -5.10
N ALA A 172 -10.57 -17.65 -6.07
CA ALA A 172 -11.50 -18.49 -6.81
C ALA A 172 -11.42 -18.18 -8.30
N ARG A 173 -11.67 -19.20 -9.13
CA ARG A 173 -11.95 -19.01 -10.55
C ARG A 173 -13.45 -18.87 -10.74
N VAL A 174 -13.90 -17.80 -11.40
CA VAL A 174 -15.32 -17.48 -11.52
C VAL A 174 -15.72 -17.16 -12.95
N SER A 175 -16.93 -17.56 -13.34
CA SER A 175 -17.62 -17.05 -14.52
C SER A 175 -18.43 -15.85 -14.08
N TYR A 176 -18.42 -14.79 -14.86
CA TYR A 176 -19.19 -13.59 -14.58
C TYR A 176 -19.91 -13.08 -15.83
N MET A 177 -21.02 -12.36 -15.63
CA MET A 177 -21.68 -11.58 -16.68
C MET A 177 -21.21 -10.12 -16.61
N ASP A 178 -20.83 -9.54 -17.75
CA ASP A 178 -20.48 -8.12 -17.81
C ASP A 178 -21.71 -7.25 -17.51
N LEU A 179 -21.48 -6.16 -16.77
CA LEU A 179 -22.48 -5.12 -16.51
C LEU A 179 -22.93 -4.53 -17.86
N GLY A 180 -24.12 -4.93 -18.32
CA GLY A 180 -24.65 -4.58 -19.64
C GLY A 180 -25.05 -5.79 -20.51
N GLY A 181 -24.82 -7.02 -20.05
CA GLY A 181 -25.37 -8.24 -20.67
C GLY A 181 -24.73 -8.66 -22.00
N ASN A 182 -23.71 -7.95 -22.48
CA ASN A 182 -23.10 -8.19 -23.80
C ASN A 182 -21.96 -9.20 -23.80
N GLY A 183 -21.66 -9.86 -22.67
CA GLY A 183 -20.60 -10.87 -22.59
C GLY A 183 -20.59 -11.65 -21.27
N SER A 184 -20.13 -12.90 -21.34
CA SER A 184 -19.77 -13.72 -20.18
C SER A 184 -18.26 -14.00 -20.23
N GLY A 185 -17.57 -13.78 -19.12
CA GLY A 185 -16.13 -13.98 -19.00
C GLY A 185 -15.75 -14.98 -17.92
N VAL A 186 -14.48 -15.37 -17.90
CA VAL A 186 -13.86 -16.14 -16.81
C VAL A 186 -12.73 -15.33 -16.22
N ALA A 187 -12.70 -15.17 -14.90
CA ALA A 187 -11.65 -14.45 -14.18
C ALA A 187 -11.20 -15.22 -12.93
N LYS A 188 -9.96 -14.97 -12.50
CA LYS A 188 -9.49 -15.30 -11.15
C LYS A 188 -9.82 -14.09 -10.26
N VAL A 189 -10.42 -14.32 -9.10
CA VAL A 189 -10.86 -13.28 -8.17
C VAL A 189 -10.37 -13.59 -6.77
N LEU A 190 -10.17 -12.55 -5.98
CA LEU A 190 -9.85 -12.61 -4.56
C LEU A 190 -11.12 -12.25 -3.77
N TRP A 191 -11.48 -13.08 -2.80
CA TRP A 191 -12.66 -12.90 -1.95
C TRP A 191 -12.26 -12.74 -0.50
N GLU A 192 -12.91 -11.80 0.17
CA GLU A 192 -12.77 -11.58 1.59
C GLU A 192 -14.13 -11.74 2.27
N THR A 193 -14.23 -12.70 3.17
CA THR A 193 -15.50 -13.11 3.77
C THR A 193 -15.63 -12.55 5.18
N ALA A 194 -16.76 -11.89 5.44
CA ALA A 194 -17.20 -11.50 6.78
C ALA A 194 -18.34 -12.41 7.23
N ALA A 195 -18.13 -13.11 8.35
CA ALA A 195 -19.20 -13.81 9.03
C ALA A 195 -20.24 -12.81 9.55
N SER A 196 -21.52 -13.12 9.39
CA SER A 196 -22.62 -12.31 9.89
C SER A 196 -23.59 -13.17 10.69
N THR A 197 -24.21 -12.60 11.71
CA THR A 197 -25.34 -13.22 12.41
C THR A 197 -26.65 -12.60 11.94
N GLU A 198 -27.79 -13.19 12.27
CA GLU A 198 -29.09 -12.57 11.96
C GLU A 198 -29.26 -11.21 12.64
N ALA A 199 -28.77 -11.08 13.88
CA ALA A 199 -28.82 -9.84 14.64
C ALA A 199 -27.96 -8.73 14.03
N THR A 200 -26.81 -9.09 13.46
CA THR A 200 -25.85 -8.12 12.89
C THR A 200 -26.01 -7.91 11.39
N TRP A 201 -26.87 -8.67 10.72
CA TRP A 201 -26.97 -8.69 9.25
C TRP A 201 -27.26 -7.31 8.64
N ALA A 202 -28.26 -6.59 9.15
CA ALA A 202 -28.66 -5.32 8.55
C ALA A 202 -27.59 -4.23 8.70
N GLU A 203 -26.85 -4.23 9.81
CA GLU A 203 -25.71 -3.35 10.04
C GLU A 203 -24.52 -3.75 9.16
N ASN A 204 -24.20 -5.04 9.10
CA ASN A 204 -23.12 -5.55 8.25
C ASN A 204 -23.40 -5.27 6.76
N ASP A 205 -24.65 -5.36 6.28
CA ASP A 205 -25.02 -5.02 4.89
C ASP A 205 -24.79 -3.53 4.61
N ARG A 206 -25.10 -2.66 5.58
CA ARG A 206 -24.85 -1.23 5.49
C ARG A 206 -23.35 -0.93 5.48
N ASP A 207 -22.59 -1.53 6.39
CA ASP A 207 -21.14 -1.37 6.49
C ASP A 207 -20.46 -1.84 5.21
N MET A 208 -20.80 -3.04 4.72
CA MET A 208 -20.27 -3.60 3.47
C MET A 208 -20.59 -2.72 2.27
N ARG A 209 -21.79 -2.13 2.20
CA ARG A 209 -22.14 -1.20 1.12
C ARG A 209 -21.28 0.06 1.16
N VAL A 210 -21.15 0.69 2.32
CA VAL A 210 -20.36 1.92 2.48
C VAL A 210 -18.89 1.64 2.18
N LEU A 211 -18.36 0.55 2.71
CA LEU A 211 -16.99 0.11 2.48
C LEU A 211 -16.73 -0.23 1.01
N SER A 212 -17.65 -0.94 0.36
CA SER A 212 -17.53 -1.26 -1.06
C SER A 212 -17.50 0.00 -1.92
N ALA A 213 -18.34 0.99 -1.60
CA ALA A 213 -18.33 2.27 -2.30
C ALA A 213 -16.98 2.99 -2.12
N ALA A 214 -16.43 3.02 -0.90
CA ALA A 214 -15.11 3.59 -0.62
C ALA A 214 -13.98 2.87 -1.40
N LEU A 215 -13.95 1.53 -1.34
CA LEU A 215 -12.93 0.71 -1.99
C LEU A 215 -13.06 0.63 -3.51
N SER A 216 -14.21 0.98 -4.08
CA SER A 216 -14.39 1.04 -5.53
C SER A 216 -13.43 2.03 -6.22
N GLY A 217 -12.94 3.01 -5.46
CA GLY A 217 -11.93 3.96 -5.90
C GLY A 217 -10.50 3.41 -5.87
N ALA A 218 -10.24 2.26 -5.26
CA ALA A 218 -8.91 1.68 -5.11
C ALA A 218 -8.35 1.15 -6.43
N LEU A 219 -7.03 1.35 -6.63
CA LEU A 219 -6.32 0.95 -7.84
C LEU A 219 -5.18 -0.02 -7.51
N PRO A 220 -4.91 -1.03 -8.38
CA PRO A 220 -3.87 -2.03 -8.11
C PRO A 220 -2.47 -1.44 -7.89
N HIS A 221 -2.12 -0.35 -8.58
CA HIS A 221 -0.82 0.31 -8.41
C HIS A 221 -0.67 1.06 -7.07
N TRP A 222 -1.74 1.13 -6.26
CA TRP A 222 -1.66 1.55 -4.85
C TRP A 222 -1.43 0.37 -3.92
N HIS A 223 -1.14 -0.83 -4.45
CA HIS A 223 -1.01 -2.04 -3.65
C HIS A 223 -2.31 -2.39 -2.90
N ILE A 224 -3.46 -2.02 -3.47
CA ILE A 224 -4.80 -2.39 -3.01
C ILE A 224 -5.51 -3.11 -4.16
N PRO A 225 -6.00 -4.36 -3.97
CA PRO A 225 -6.75 -5.06 -5.01
C PRO A 225 -7.97 -4.26 -5.48
N ARG A 226 -8.25 -4.29 -6.79
CA ARG A 226 -9.39 -3.56 -7.35
C ARG A 226 -10.69 -4.23 -6.94
N LEU A 227 -11.57 -3.51 -6.25
CA LEU A 227 -12.88 -4.02 -5.90
C LEU A 227 -13.76 -4.16 -7.16
N ARG A 228 -14.32 -5.36 -7.35
CA ARG A 228 -15.35 -5.63 -8.36
C ARG A 228 -16.76 -5.43 -7.79
N GLY A 229 -16.98 -5.81 -6.54
CA GLY A 229 -18.24 -5.62 -5.84
C GLY A 229 -18.27 -6.37 -4.51
N TYR A 230 -19.46 -6.53 -3.95
CA TYR A 230 -19.71 -7.37 -2.78
C TYR A 230 -20.91 -8.27 -3.05
N GLU A 231 -20.91 -9.44 -2.43
CA GLU A 231 -22.00 -10.39 -2.48
C GLU A 231 -22.55 -10.60 -1.06
N LYS A 232 -23.86 -10.83 -0.97
CA LYS A 232 -24.50 -11.26 0.27
C LYS A 232 -25.30 -12.53 0.05
N ASN A 233 -25.07 -13.50 0.92
CA ASN A 233 -25.82 -14.75 0.95
C ASN A 233 -26.49 -14.91 2.31
N LYS A 234 -27.80 -14.62 2.35
CA LYS A 234 -28.59 -14.68 3.58
C LYS A 234 -28.76 -16.12 4.10
N ALA A 235 -28.77 -17.12 3.21
CA ALA A 235 -28.91 -18.52 3.60
C ALA A 235 -27.66 -19.02 4.33
N SER A 236 -26.48 -18.65 3.84
CA SER A 236 -25.21 -19.00 4.49
C SER A 236 -24.76 -18.00 5.55
N LYS A 237 -25.52 -16.92 5.76
CA LYS A 237 -25.19 -15.80 6.66
C LYS A 237 -23.78 -15.22 6.41
N MET A 238 -23.38 -15.17 5.14
CA MET A 238 -22.09 -14.65 4.71
C MET A 238 -22.24 -13.40 3.86
N MET A 239 -21.35 -12.44 4.07
CA MET A 239 -21.10 -11.34 3.14
C MET A 239 -19.65 -11.42 2.70
N ARG A 240 -19.39 -11.07 1.45
CA ARG A 240 -18.02 -11.07 0.93
C ARG A 240 -17.75 -9.89 0.03
N LEU A 241 -16.56 -9.31 0.17
CA LEU A 241 -16.00 -8.41 -0.82
C LEU A 241 -15.35 -9.26 -1.92
N VAL A 242 -15.51 -8.82 -3.16
CA VAL A 242 -14.99 -9.50 -4.34
C VAL A 242 -14.08 -8.54 -5.08
N PHE A 243 -12.81 -8.90 -5.17
CA PHE A 243 -11.76 -8.16 -5.83
C PHE A 243 -11.28 -8.89 -7.09
N ASP A 244 -10.83 -8.14 -8.08
CA ASP A 244 -10.03 -8.71 -9.16
C ASP A 244 -8.72 -9.26 -8.60
N HIS A 245 -8.25 -10.39 -9.13
CA HIS A 245 -6.91 -10.87 -8.79
C HIS A 245 -5.88 -9.85 -9.31
N PRO A 246 -4.99 -9.31 -8.45
CA PRO A 246 -4.12 -8.20 -8.80
C PRO A 246 -3.16 -8.51 -9.95
N ASP A 247 -2.67 -9.75 -10.02
CA ASP A 247 -1.92 -10.27 -11.17
C ASP A 247 -2.32 -11.72 -11.47
N PRO A 248 -3.26 -11.98 -12.40
CA PRO A 248 -3.72 -13.34 -12.72
C PRO A 248 -2.63 -14.29 -13.25
N THR A 249 -1.45 -13.76 -13.61
CA THR A 249 -0.31 -14.54 -14.09
C THR A 249 0.54 -15.09 -12.94
N ARG A 250 0.37 -14.56 -11.72
CA ARG A 250 1.10 -14.92 -10.49
C ARG A 250 0.21 -15.70 -9.51
N GLU A 251 0.84 -16.32 -8.53
CA GLU A 251 0.14 -16.90 -7.37
C GLU A 251 0.09 -15.90 -6.21
N LEU A 252 -0.91 -16.06 -5.35
CA LEU A 252 -1.04 -15.29 -4.12
C LEU A 252 -0.79 -16.19 -2.92
N CYS A 253 0.01 -15.69 -1.99
CA CYS A 253 0.18 -16.24 -0.65
C CYS A 253 0.21 -15.09 0.36
N THR A 254 -0.04 -15.38 1.63
CA THR A 254 0.16 -14.38 2.69
C THR A 254 1.64 -14.20 2.98
N LEU A 255 2.00 -13.12 3.67
CA LEU A 255 3.36 -12.96 4.18
C LEU A 255 3.64 -13.99 5.30
N ASP A 256 2.63 -14.39 6.08
CA ASP A 256 2.74 -15.51 7.03
C ASP A 256 3.18 -16.81 6.35
N ASP A 257 2.49 -17.21 5.27
CA ASP A 257 2.87 -18.40 4.48
C ASP A 257 4.35 -18.33 4.03
N VAL A 258 4.84 -17.13 3.73
CA VAL A 258 6.21 -16.91 3.28
C VAL A 258 7.20 -16.94 4.44
N TYR A 259 6.88 -16.38 5.60
CA TYR A 259 7.74 -16.47 6.78
C TYR A 259 7.91 -17.92 7.23
N GLU A 260 6.84 -18.71 7.22
CA GLU A 260 6.89 -20.13 7.57
C GLU A 260 7.72 -20.95 6.58
N ALA A 261 7.60 -20.65 5.28
CA ALA A 261 8.30 -21.39 4.22
C ALA A 261 9.75 -20.94 3.98
N ALA A 262 10.06 -19.66 4.23
CA ALA A 262 11.35 -19.07 3.89
C ALA A 262 12.37 -19.35 5.00
N VAL A 263 13.24 -20.33 4.76
CA VAL A 263 14.36 -20.62 5.67
C VAL A 263 15.34 -19.44 5.80
N THR A 264 15.38 -18.53 4.81
CA THR A 264 16.37 -17.45 4.77
C THR A 264 15.79 -16.15 4.23
N ALA A 265 16.26 -15.03 4.78
CA ALA A 265 15.84 -13.70 4.38
C ALA A 265 16.17 -13.37 2.91
N PRO A 266 15.26 -12.68 2.18
CA PRO A 266 15.56 -12.05 0.90
C PRO A 266 16.51 -10.86 1.07
N SER A 267 16.91 -10.26 -0.05
CA SER A 267 17.74 -9.06 -0.06
C SER A 267 17.08 -7.91 0.73
N LEU A 268 17.90 -7.05 1.34
CA LEU A 268 17.42 -5.82 1.97
C LEU A 268 16.62 -4.95 0.98
N THR A 269 17.06 -4.86 -0.27
CA THR A 269 16.34 -4.11 -1.31
C THR A 269 14.91 -4.59 -1.50
N LEU A 270 14.69 -5.92 -1.55
CA LEU A 270 13.33 -6.46 -1.65
C LEU A 270 12.52 -6.12 -0.39
N ARG A 271 13.09 -6.31 0.80
CA ARG A 271 12.43 -6.01 2.08
C ARG A 271 11.99 -4.55 2.16
N VAL A 272 12.88 -3.61 1.81
CA VAL A 272 12.57 -2.17 1.76
C VAL A 272 11.50 -1.85 0.71
N ARG A 273 11.54 -2.50 -0.44
CA ARG A 273 10.49 -2.33 -1.45
C ARG A 273 9.14 -2.81 -0.95
N LEU A 274 9.06 -3.95 -0.26
CA LEU A 274 7.80 -4.44 0.33
C LEU A 274 7.27 -3.46 1.39
N CYS A 275 8.15 -2.88 2.23
CA CYS A 275 7.78 -1.82 3.16
C CYS A 275 7.18 -0.60 2.44
N TYR A 276 7.78 -0.19 1.31
CA TYR A 276 7.27 0.91 0.49
C TYR A 276 5.89 0.60 -0.11
N GLN A 277 5.71 -0.59 -0.66
CA GLN A 277 4.43 -1.03 -1.22
C GLN A 277 3.33 -1.07 -0.16
N LEU A 278 3.66 -1.56 1.04
CA LEU A 278 2.74 -1.55 2.18
C LEU A 278 2.40 -0.12 2.61
N ALA A 279 3.40 0.74 2.79
CA ALA A 279 3.18 2.14 3.14
C ALA A 279 2.28 2.83 2.09
N LEU A 280 2.52 2.60 0.79
CA LEU A 280 1.65 3.09 -0.28
C LEU A 280 0.19 2.67 -0.10
N ALA A 281 -0.07 1.39 0.17
CA ALA A 281 -1.43 0.89 0.37
C ALA A 281 -2.11 1.57 1.56
N VAL A 282 -1.42 1.65 2.70
CA VAL A 282 -1.94 2.27 3.93
C VAL A 282 -2.26 3.75 3.69
N LEU A 283 -1.32 4.50 3.10
CA LEU A 283 -1.49 5.92 2.78
C LEU A 283 -2.66 6.17 1.84
N HIS A 284 -2.82 5.33 0.81
CA HIS A 284 -3.92 5.46 -0.14
C HIS A 284 -5.27 5.09 0.45
N ALA A 285 -5.32 4.15 1.41
CA ALA A 285 -6.54 3.84 2.17
C ALA A 285 -7.10 5.07 2.88
N HIS A 286 -6.21 5.93 3.39
CA HIS A 286 -6.57 7.13 4.15
C HIS A 286 -6.84 8.36 3.29
N LYS A 287 -6.45 8.35 2.00
CA LYS A 287 -6.72 9.48 1.09
C LYS A 287 -8.22 9.73 0.95
N PRO A 288 -8.65 10.99 0.67
CA PRO A 288 -10.06 11.36 0.56
C PRO A 288 -10.90 10.48 -0.38
N ARG A 289 -10.26 9.84 -1.36
CA ARG A 289 -10.89 8.93 -2.31
C ARG A 289 -11.38 7.61 -1.70
N ILE A 290 -10.61 7.03 -0.77
CA ILE A 290 -11.01 5.79 -0.08
C ILE A 290 -11.52 6.16 1.32
N ASN A 291 -10.75 6.92 2.10
CA ASN A 291 -11.11 7.44 3.42
C ASN A 291 -11.60 6.35 4.40
N VAL A 292 -10.87 5.24 4.44
CA VAL A 292 -11.12 4.13 5.37
C VAL A 292 -9.91 3.89 6.25
N VAL A 293 -10.17 3.46 7.47
CA VAL A 293 -9.17 2.87 8.35
C VAL A 293 -9.20 1.35 8.21
N HIS A 294 -8.02 0.74 8.06
CA HIS A 294 -7.87 -0.67 7.71
C HIS A 294 -8.14 -1.60 8.91
N LYS A 295 -7.57 -1.27 10.08
CA LYS A 295 -7.74 -1.96 11.37
C LYS A 295 -7.07 -3.31 11.55
N HIS A 296 -6.65 -3.95 10.47
CA HIS A 296 -6.08 -5.30 10.51
C HIS A 296 -4.84 -5.44 9.62
N ILE A 297 -3.93 -4.47 9.69
CA ILE A 297 -2.65 -4.56 8.96
C ILE A 297 -1.74 -5.50 9.78
N ARG A 298 -1.44 -6.66 9.21
CA ARG A 298 -0.62 -7.73 9.81
C ARG A 298 -0.19 -8.72 8.70
N PRO A 299 0.88 -9.50 8.87
CA PRO A 299 1.39 -10.42 7.84
C PRO A 299 0.34 -11.32 7.17
N GLY A 300 -0.59 -11.90 7.93
CA GLY A 300 -1.67 -12.74 7.38
C GLY A 300 -2.68 -12.02 6.47
N ASN A 301 -2.64 -10.68 6.44
CA ASN A 301 -3.44 -9.83 5.57
C ASN A 301 -2.59 -9.10 4.51
N LEU A 302 -1.29 -9.41 4.42
CA LEU A 302 -0.40 -8.91 3.38
C LEU A 302 -0.22 -10.01 2.33
N LEU A 303 -0.75 -9.79 1.13
CA LEU A 303 -0.67 -10.76 0.04
C LEU A 303 0.57 -10.49 -0.81
N LEU A 304 1.35 -11.52 -1.07
CA LEU A 304 2.45 -11.48 -2.02
C LEU A 304 2.00 -12.12 -3.34
N ALA A 305 2.05 -11.35 -4.42
CA ALA A 305 1.93 -11.84 -5.78
C ALA A 305 3.30 -12.34 -6.26
N VAL A 306 3.45 -13.67 -6.25
CA VAL A 306 4.73 -14.36 -6.48
C VAL A 306 4.73 -15.17 -7.78
N PRO A 307 5.90 -15.46 -8.37
CA PRO A 307 5.98 -16.29 -9.56
C PRO A 307 5.33 -17.67 -9.37
N LYS A 308 4.64 -18.19 -10.40
CA LYS A 308 4.01 -19.53 -10.38
C LYS A 308 4.97 -20.70 -10.12
N THR A 309 6.28 -20.46 -10.19
CA THR A 309 7.30 -21.45 -9.82
C THR A 309 7.30 -21.74 -8.32
N TRP A 310 6.72 -20.84 -7.51
CA TRP A 310 6.46 -21.03 -6.09
C TRP A 310 5.29 -21.99 -5.95
N LYS A 311 5.58 -23.28 -5.91
CA LYS A 311 4.56 -24.32 -5.86
C LYS A 311 4.17 -24.56 -4.41
N LYS A 312 2.88 -24.51 -4.09
CA LYS A 312 2.37 -25.21 -2.90
C LYS A 312 2.42 -26.71 -3.18
N GLN A 313 3.40 -27.43 -2.63
CA GLN A 313 3.46 -28.90 -2.69
C GLN A 313 2.90 -29.44 -1.38
N ARG A 314 1.81 -30.23 -1.45
CA ARG A 314 1.14 -30.81 -0.27
C ARG A 314 0.71 -29.78 0.81
N GLY A 315 0.43 -28.54 0.41
CA GLY A 315 0.03 -27.46 1.33
C GLY A 315 1.18 -26.54 1.76
N GLU A 316 2.44 -26.95 1.57
CA GLU A 316 3.62 -26.15 1.93
C GLU A 316 4.11 -25.34 0.73
N LEU A 317 4.35 -24.05 0.94
CA LEU A 317 4.90 -23.15 -0.07
C LEU A 317 6.38 -23.46 -0.30
N VAL A 318 6.77 -23.79 -1.53
CA VAL A 318 8.18 -24.04 -1.89
C VAL A 318 8.78 -22.78 -2.50
N ILE A 319 9.66 -22.12 -1.75
CA ILE A 319 10.36 -20.91 -2.20
C ILE A 319 11.66 -21.30 -2.93
N PRO A 320 11.90 -20.78 -4.15
CA PRO A 320 13.13 -21.06 -4.89
C PRO A 320 14.41 -20.63 -4.15
N LYS A 321 15.49 -21.41 -4.29
CA LYS A 321 16.77 -21.13 -3.61
C LYS A 321 17.43 -19.82 -4.04
N ASP A 322 17.16 -19.37 -5.27
CA ASP A 322 17.61 -18.10 -5.84
C ASP A 322 16.85 -16.88 -5.31
N TRP A 323 15.89 -17.07 -4.39
CA TRP A 323 15.18 -16.00 -3.66
C TRP A 323 16.10 -14.97 -3.00
N ARG A 324 17.34 -15.37 -2.67
CA ARG A 324 18.38 -14.47 -2.16
C ARG A 324 18.86 -13.40 -3.16
N GLY A 325 18.43 -13.47 -4.42
CA GLY A 325 19.01 -12.66 -5.50
C GLY A 325 20.30 -13.28 -6.05
N GLU A 326 20.54 -14.56 -5.76
CA GLU A 326 21.64 -15.32 -6.34
C GLU A 326 21.40 -15.54 -7.83
N VAL A 327 22.47 -15.44 -8.61
CA VAL A 327 22.44 -15.61 -10.06
C VAL A 327 22.37 -17.11 -10.35
N ASP A 328 21.37 -17.54 -11.13
CA ASP A 328 21.27 -18.92 -11.58
C ASP A 328 22.50 -19.33 -12.41
N SER A 329 22.66 -20.63 -12.65
CA SER A 329 23.79 -21.18 -13.42
C SER A 329 23.85 -20.66 -14.88
N ALA A 330 22.81 -19.96 -15.35
CA ALA A 330 22.72 -19.34 -16.67
C ALA A 330 22.93 -17.81 -16.61
N GLY A 331 23.35 -17.24 -15.48
CA GLY A 331 23.61 -15.81 -15.35
C GLY A 331 22.36 -14.96 -15.13
N ARG A 332 21.20 -15.56 -14.80
CA ARG A 332 19.95 -14.86 -14.54
C ARG A 332 19.75 -14.69 -13.04
N THR A 333 19.63 -13.46 -12.57
CA THR A 333 19.20 -13.19 -11.20
C THR A 333 17.76 -13.67 -11.03
N GLY A 334 17.53 -14.58 -10.08
CA GLY A 334 16.16 -14.97 -9.67
C GLY A 334 15.36 -13.70 -9.37
N SER A 335 14.22 -13.54 -10.03
CA SER A 335 13.56 -12.24 -10.18
C SER A 335 12.86 -11.79 -8.90
N GLN A 336 13.63 -11.32 -7.91
CA GLN A 336 13.10 -10.49 -6.82
C GLN A 336 12.27 -9.33 -7.38
N LYS A 337 12.50 -8.91 -8.64
CA LYS A 337 11.66 -7.95 -9.38
C LYS A 337 10.20 -8.38 -9.60
N ASP A 338 9.87 -9.66 -9.44
CA ASP A 338 8.53 -10.22 -9.73
C ASP A 338 7.69 -10.49 -8.48
N VAL A 339 7.92 -9.75 -7.40
CA VAL A 339 7.16 -9.88 -6.15
C VAL A 339 6.51 -8.55 -5.83
N ASP A 340 5.19 -8.54 -5.75
CA ASP A 340 4.44 -7.37 -5.35
C ASP A 340 3.58 -7.66 -4.14
N LEU A 341 3.57 -6.75 -3.18
CA LEU A 341 2.74 -6.80 -1.99
C LEU A 341 1.40 -6.11 -2.24
N PHE A 342 0.32 -6.67 -1.72
CA PHE A 342 -1.01 -6.09 -1.73
C PHE A 342 -1.62 -6.16 -0.33
N LEU A 343 -2.24 -5.05 0.11
CA LEU A 343 -2.99 -5.02 1.35
C LEU A 343 -4.38 -5.63 1.14
N SER A 344 -4.73 -6.59 1.99
CA SER A 344 -6.01 -7.31 2.03
C SER A 344 -6.55 -7.30 3.46
N GLY A 345 -7.70 -7.94 3.71
CA GLY A 345 -8.34 -7.95 5.02
C GLY A 345 -9.32 -6.78 5.22
N TRP A 346 -9.83 -6.23 4.12
CA TRP A 346 -10.70 -5.06 4.10
C TRP A 346 -12.07 -5.32 4.72
N GLN A 347 -12.52 -6.56 4.83
CA GLN A 347 -13.80 -6.91 5.45
C GLN A 347 -13.96 -6.36 6.89
N ASN A 348 -12.85 -6.04 7.55
CA ASN A 348 -12.82 -5.46 8.88
C ASN A 348 -12.58 -3.93 8.90
N SER A 349 -12.31 -3.31 7.75
CA SER A 349 -12.11 -1.87 7.61
C SER A 349 -13.41 -1.08 7.79
N ARG A 350 -13.30 0.22 8.12
CA ARG A 350 -14.45 1.12 8.27
C ARG A 350 -14.11 2.52 7.79
N THR A 351 -15.11 3.31 7.41
CA THR A 351 -14.90 4.74 7.13
C THR A 351 -14.56 5.50 8.41
N THR A 352 -13.77 6.56 8.28
CA THR A 352 -13.29 7.38 9.41
C THR A 352 -14.41 8.03 10.25
N THR A 353 -15.64 8.07 9.73
CA THR A 353 -16.80 8.69 10.38
C THR A 353 -17.72 7.73 11.12
N GLN A 354 -17.49 6.41 11.03
CA GLN A 354 -18.36 5.40 11.63
C GLN A 354 -17.85 4.97 13.01
N ALA A 355 -18.77 4.89 13.98
CA ALA A 355 -18.49 4.36 15.31
C ALA A 355 -18.05 2.89 15.22
N THR A 356 -16.99 2.53 15.94
CA THR A 356 -16.45 1.16 15.92
C THR A 356 -17.13 0.29 16.96
N ARG A 357 -17.48 -0.96 16.62
CA ARG A 357 -17.77 -1.96 17.66
C ARG A 357 -16.50 -2.14 18.49
N PHE A 358 -16.61 -1.85 19.79
CA PHE A 358 -15.51 -1.81 20.76
C PHE A 358 -15.08 -3.21 21.22
N ILE A 359 -14.87 -4.13 20.28
CA ILE A 359 -14.33 -5.45 20.59
C ILE A 359 -12.83 -5.35 20.32
N GLY A 360 -12.06 -5.12 21.38
CA GLY A 360 -10.61 -5.28 21.36
C GLY A 360 -10.25 -6.72 21.01
N GLU A 361 -9.10 -6.90 20.38
CA GLU A 361 -8.60 -8.22 20.04
C GLU A 361 -7.81 -8.78 21.23
N SER A 362 -7.98 -10.07 21.53
CA SER A 362 -7.38 -10.70 22.71
C SER A 362 -6.33 -11.75 22.36
N ALA A 363 -6.22 -12.11 21.09
CA ALA A 363 -5.25 -13.09 20.65
C ALA A 363 -3.84 -12.43 20.50
N PRO A 364 -2.78 -13.02 21.11
CA PRO A 364 -1.42 -12.48 21.04
C PRO A 364 -0.93 -12.18 19.61
N HIS A 365 -1.24 -13.06 18.65
CA HIS A 365 -0.90 -12.92 17.23
C HIS A 365 -1.59 -11.76 16.49
N ARG A 366 -2.40 -10.97 17.19
CA ARG A 366 -3.15 -9.85 16.61
C ARG A 366 -2.96 -8.58 17.44
N ILE A 367 -2.88 -8.73 18.76
CA ILE A 367 -2.74 -7.60 19.70
C ILE A 367 -1.41 -6.87 19.50
N ILE A 368 -0.33 -7.55 19.11
CA ILE A 368 0.98 -6.89 18.89
C ILE A 368 0.96 -5.86 17.73
N TYR A 369 0.06 -6.04 16.76
CA TYR A 369 -0.12 -5.12 15.63
C TYR A 369 -1.06 -3.96 15.98
N GLN A 370 -1.72 -4.00 17.13
CA GLN A 370 -2.68 -3.01 17.55
C GLN A 370 -2.00 -1.95 18.43
N HIS A 371 -2.37 -0.68 18.24
CA HIS A 371 -1.81 0.43 19.02
C HIS A 371 -2.27 0.35 20.49
N PRO A 372 -1.44 0.72 21.49
CA PRO A 372 -1.80 0.56 22.91
C PRO A 372 -3.11 1.21 23.35
N GLN A 373 -3.46 2.37 22.81
CA GLN A 373 -4.76 3.05 23.03
C GLN A 373 -5.97 2.17 22.68
N ARG A 374 -5.79 1.09 21.91
CA ARG A 374 -6.84 0.19 21.46
C ARG A 374 -6.91 -1.12 22.24
N HIS A 375 -5.98 -1.40 23.15
CA HIS A 375 -5.98 -2.61 23.99
C HIS A 375 -6.91 -2.47 25.21
N GLN A 376 -7.26 -1.24 25.58
CA GLN A 376 -8.11 -0.98 26.73
C GLN A 376 -9.59 -1.26 26.43
N VAL A 377 -10.21 -2.12 27.24
CA VAL A 377 -11.60 -2.62 27.08
C VAL A 377 -12.65 -1.50 27.21
N ASN A 378 -12.29 -0.34 27.77
CA ASN A 378 -13.24 0.73 28.11
C ASN A 378 -12.98 2.06 27.40
N ASP A 379 -11.95 2.16 26.55
CA ASP A 379 -11.61 3.46 25.98
C ASP A 379 -12.41 3.77 24.70
N VAL A 380 -13.05 4.94 24.74
CA VAL A 380 -14.10 5.42 23.82
C VAL A 380 -13.48 5.99 22.54
N GLU A 381 -12.15 5.98 22.42
CA GLU A 381 -11.45 6.62 21.32
C GLU A 381 -11.86 6.01 19.98
N GLN A 382 -12.14 6.87 18.99
CA GLN A 382 -12.45 6.42 17.65
C GLN A 382 -11.17 5.93 16.97
N TYR A 383 -11.29 4.83 16.21
CA TYR A 383 -10.15 4.34 15.43
C TYR A 383 -9.75 5.42 14.41
N ASN A 384 -8.52 5.91 14.51
CA ASN A 384 -7.98 6.93 13.62
C ASN A 384 -6.86 6.35 12.72
N ILE A 385 -6.35 7.20 11.83
CA ILE A 385 -5.30 6.85 10.87
C ILE A 385 -4.00 6.41 11.56
N GLY A 386 -3.62 7.05 12.67
CA GLY A 386 -2.40 6.73 13.41
C GLY A 386 -2.33 5.29 13.92
N HIS A 387 -3.47 4.65 14.22
CA HIS A 387 -3.47 3.23 14.59
C HIS A 387 -3.04 2.31 13.43
N ASP A 388 -3.43 2.64 12.19
CA ASP A 388 -2.95 1.91 11.02
C ASP A 388 -1.45 2.18 10.77
N ILE A 389 -0.98 3.39 11.07
CA ILE A 389 0.44 3.74 10.95
C ILE A 389 1.30 3.02 12.00
N TYR A 390 0.80 2.83 13.22
CA TYR A 390 1.44 1.95 14.20
C TYR A 390 1.57 0.52 13.64
N SER A 391 0.46 -0.03 13.13
CA SER A 391 0.43 -1.39 12.55
C SER A 391 1.41 -1.54 11.37
N LEU A 392 1.50 -0.50 10.53
CA LEU A 392 2.49 -0.38 9.46
C LEU A 392 3.92 -0.46 10.01
N GLY A 393 4.22 0.27 11.10
CA GLY A 393 5.53 0.21 11.76
C GLY A 393 5.91 -1.19 12.23
N VAL A 394 4.99 -1.90 12.87
CA VAL A 394 5.20 -3.29 13.30
C VAL A 394 5.47 -4.21 12.10
N CYS A 395 4.68 -4.13 11.03
CA CYS A 395 4.90 -4.93 9.83
C CYS A 395 6.21 -4.58 9.10
N MET A 396 6.59 -3.30 9.08
CA MET A 396 7.87 -2.85 8.52
C MET A 396 9.05 -3.41 9.29
N LEU A 397 8.98 -3.46 10.63
CA LEU A 397 9.98 -4.09 11.48
C LEU A 397 10.18 -5.56 11.09
N GLU A 398 9.10 -6.34 11.04
CA GLU A 398 9.16 -7.76 10.67
C GLU A 398 9.73 -7.95 9.27
N LEU A 399 9.30 -7.13 8.31
CA LEU A 399 9.83 -7.17 6.94
C LEU A 399 11.32 -6.85 6.89
N LEU A 400 11.81 -5.90 7.70
CA LEU A 400 13.20 -5.45 7.67
C LEU A 400 14.17 -6.36 8.43
N ILE A 401 13.70 -7.06 9.47
CA ILE A 401 14.47 -8.10 10.15
C ILE A 401 14.31 -9.43 9.41
N TRP A 402 13.17 -9.64 8.76
CA TRP A 402 12.71 -10.91 8.20
C TRP A 402 12.56 -12.01 9.25
N ASP A 403 12.01 -11.63 10.39
CA ASP A 403 11.68 -12.50 11.51
C ASP A 403 10.31 -12.08 12.06
N PRO A 404 9.26 -12.91 11.94
CA PRO A 404 7.94 -12.56 12.44
C PRO A 404 7.95 -12.50 13.98
N LEU A 405 7.33 -11.49 14.57
CA LEU A 405 7.24 -11.37 16.03
C LEU A 405 6.36 -12.46 16.63
N VAL A 406 5.43 -13.02 15.85
CA VAL A 406 4.59 -14.15 16.23
C VAL A 406 4.60 -15.20 15.13
N SER A 407 4.85 -16.45 15.50
CA SER A 407 4.78 -17.62 14.63
C SER A 407 3.70 -18.58 15.13
N PHE A 408 3.21 -19.47 14.26
CA PHE A 408 2.25 -20.50 14.63
C PHE A 408 2.94 -21.88 14.70
N GLY A 409 2.71 -22.59 15.80
CA GLY A 409 3.15 -23.99 15.92
C GLY A 409 2.24 -24.95 15.15
N GLU A 410 2.65 -26.21 15.00
CA GLU A 410 1.87 -27.27 14.35
C GLU A 410 0.49 -27.49 14.99
N THR A 411 0.34 -27.13 16.27
CA THR A 411 -0.90 -27.22 17.04
C THR A 411 -1.83 -26.01 16.84
N GLY A 412 -1.38 -24.98 16.10
CA GLY A 412 -2.09 -23.71 15.92
C GLY A 412 -1.86 -22.69 17.03
N ASP A 413 -1.01 -23.01 18.01
CA ASP A 413 -0.68 -22.10 19.10
C ASP A 413 0.30 -21.01 18.64
N SER A 414 0.04 -19.76 19.03
CA SER A 414 0.91 -18.63 18.73
C SER A 414 2.12 -18.58 19.66
N ARG A 415 3.32 -18.42 19.09
CA ARG A 415 4.60 -18.29 19.81
C ARG A 415 5.28 -16.98 19.46
N LEU A 416 5.67 -16.22 20.47
CA LEU A 416 6.46 -14.99 20.29
C LEU A 416 7.89 -15.32 19.86
N SER A 417 8.51 -14.48 19.03
CA SER A 417 9.89 -14.69 18.59
C SER A 417 10.88 -14.55 19.74
N GLU A 418 12.05 -15.17 19.59
CA GLU A 418 13.15 -15.04 20.56
C GLU A 418 13.56 -13.58 20.73
N ALA A 419 13.67 -12.83 19.62
CA ALA A 419 13.97 -11.40 19.65
C ALA A 419 12.96 -10.61 20.50
N TYR A 420 11.67 -10.93 20.40
CA TYR A 420 10.64 -10.29 21.23
C TYR A 420 10.81 -10.63 22.71
N GLN A 421 10.98 -11.91 23.03
CA GLN A 421 11.15 -12.36 24.42
C GLN A 421 12.40 -11.77 25.06
N THR A 422 13.53 -11.76 24.34
CA THR A 422 14.78 -11.16 24.82
C THR A 422 14.61 -9.66 25.06
N ALA A 423 14.05 -8.90 24.12
CA ALA A 423 13.81 -7.48 24.30
C ALA A 423 12.88 -7.17 25.48
N PHE A 424 11.85 -8.00 25.68
CA PHE A 424 10.93 -7.87 26.81
C PHE A 424 11.65 -8.08 28.17
N CYS A 425 12.48 -9.12 28.25
CA CYS A 425 13.30 -9.41 29.44
C CYS A 425 14.39 -8.37 29.68
N ASP A 426 15.04 -7.85 28.63
CA ASP A 426 16.10 -6.85 28.75
C ASP A 426 15.58 -5.51 29.31
N LYS A 427 14.29 -5.20 29.08
CA LYS A 427 13.57 -4.09 29.73
C LYS A 427 13.19 -4.37 31.19
N GLY A 428 13.40 -5.60 31.67
CA GLY A 428 13.04 -6.05 33.01
C GLY A 428 11.54 -6.22 33.23
N PHE A 429 10.76 -6.38 32.15
CA PHE A 429 9.30 -6.50 32.24
C PHE A 429 8.82 -7.87 32.74
N ASP A 430 9.69 -8.87 32.70
CA ASP A 430 9.48 -10.22 33.22
C ASP A 430 9.46 -10.27 34.76
N ALA A 431 10.05 -9.27 35.44
CA ALA A 431 10.06 -9.19 36.90
C ALA A 431 8.66 -9.12 37.53
N ASP A 432 7.68 -8.61 36.78
CA ASP A 432 6.26 -8.52 37.19
C ASP A 432 5.44 -9.75 36.77
N VAL A 433 6.02 -10.69 36.01
CA VAL A 433 5.31 -11.86 35.48
C VAL A 433 5.51 -13.02 36.44
N GLU A 434 4.51 -13.30 37.28
CA GLU A 434 4.46 -14.56 38.02
C GLU A 434 4.29 -15.71 37.02
N ILE A 435 5.40 -16.38 36.65
CA ILE A 435 5.37 -17.60 35.83
C ILE A 435 4.70 -18.68 36.69
N PRO A 436 3.46 -19.10 36.39
CA PRO A 436 2.81 -20.12 37.18
C PRO A 436 3.56 -21.44 37.00
N LEU A 437 3.65 -22.25 38.06
CA LEU A 437 4.39 -23.52 38.06
C LEU A 437 3.78 -24.61 37.15
N ASP A 438 2.61 -24.35 36.54
CA ASP A 438 1.97 -25.25 35.60
C ASP A 438 2.59 -25.12 34.20
N GLU A 439 2.95 -26.26 33.61
CA GLU A 439 3.61 -26.36 32.30
C GLU A 439 2.71 -25.93 31.10
N ASP A 440 1.42 -25.67 31.34
CA ASP A 440 0.42 -25.34 30.32
C ASP A 440 0.11 -23.83 30.17
N VAL A 441 0.90 -22.95 30.78
CA VAL A 441 0.66 -21.50 30.72
C VAL A 441 1.16 -20.93 29.40
N ASP A 442 0.24 -20.36 28.64
CA ASP A 442 0.50 -19.65 27.39
C ASP A 442 1.30 -18.36 27.65
N LEU A 443 2.64 -18.48 27.63
CA LEU A 443 3.59 -17.36 27.82
C LEU A 443 3.31 -16.19 26.88
N SER A 444 2.79 -16.47 25.67
CA SER A 444 2.43 -15.43 24.72
C SER A 444 1.37 -14.50 25.28
N LYS A 445 0.40 -15.02 26.05
CA LYS A 445 -0.61 -14.18 26.72
C LYS A 445 -0.01 -13.33 27.82
N LEU A 446 0.98 -13.84 28.57
CA LEU A 446 1.63 -13.10 29.66
C LEU A 446 2.42 -11.90 29.14
N PHE A 447 3.21 -12.11 28.08
CA PHE A 447 4.01 -11.04 27.48
C PHE A 447 3.17 -10.01 26.72
N THR A 448 1.93 -10.35 26.35
CA THR A 448 1.01 -9.43 25.67
C THR A 448 -0.12 -8.88 26.55
N GLN A 449 0.00 -8.90 27.88
CA GLN A 449 -1.05 -8.35 28.77
C GLN A 449 -1.03 -6.82 28.82
N ASP A 450 0.17 -6.23 28.85
CA ASP A 450 0.35 -4.80 29.02
C ASP A 450 0.70 -4.16 27.68
N ALA A 451 -0.19 -3.30 27.23
CA ALA A 451 -0.12 -2.65 25.94
C ALA A 451 1.11 -1.74 25.77
N GLU A 452 1.49 -1.01 26.83
CA GLU A 452 2.65 -0.12 26.78
C GLU A 452 3.94 -0.93 26.80
N LYS A 453 4.01 -2.01 27.60
CA LYS A 453 5.16 -2.93 27.59
C LYS A 453 5.34 -3.58 26.22
N ILE A 454 4.26 -3.97 25.53
CA ILE A 454 4.33 -4.48 24.15
C ILE A 454 5.00 -3.44 23.24
N LYS A 455 4.50 -2.20 23.27
CA LYS A 455 5.03 -1.13 22.42
C LYS A 455 6.49 -0.82 22.71
N GLU A 456 6.87 -0.68 23.98
CA GLU A 456 8.26 -0.42 24.38
C GLU A 456 9.21 -1.56 23.96
N THR A 457 8.73 -2.80 24.02
CA THR A 457 9.47 -3.97 23.54
C THR A 457 9.69 -3.89 22.03
N ILE A 458 8.65 -3.57 21.25
CA ILE A 458 8.76 -3.45 19.78
C ILE A 458 9.68 -2.28 19.39
N ILE A 459 9.64 -1.17 20.13
CA ILE A 459 10.56 -0.04 19.94
C ILE A 459 12.00 -0.46 20.20
N GLU A 460 12.28 -1.22 21.26
CA GLU A 460 13.62 -1.76 21.53
C GLU A 460 14.13 -2.63 20.38
N ILE A 461 13.28 -3.50 19.83
CA ILE A 461 13.64 -4.33 18.66
C ILE A 461 13.91 -3.45 17.43
N ALA A 462 13.16 -2.36 17.25
CA ALA A 462 13.42 -1.41 16.17
C ALA A 462 14.80 -0.73 16.34
N GLU A 463 15.09 -0.22 17.53
CA GLU A 463 16.33 0.50 17.85
C GLU A 463 17.57 -0.40 17.77
N THR A 464 17.43 -1.68 18.10
CA THR A 464 18.54 -2.63 18.12
C THR A 464 18.62 -3.44 16.82
N SER A 465 17.58 -4.23 16.54
CA SER A 465 17.58 -5.24 15.49
C SER A 465 17.33 -4.64 14.12
N VAL A 466 16.39 -3.69 13.96
CA VAL A 466 16.22 -3.02 12.65
C VAL A 466 17.45 -2.19 12.32
N ALA A 467 18.03 -1.48 13.29
CA ALA A 467 19.27 -0.72 13.08
C ALA A 467 20.40 -1.63 12.61
N LEU A 468 20.56 -2.81 13.22
CA LEU A 468 21.55 -3.81 12.82
C LEU A 468 21.31 -4.37 11.41
N HIS A 469 20.05 -4.64 11.03
CA HIS A 469 19.72 -5.35 9.78
C HIS A 469 19.45 -4.44 8.57
N ALA A 470 19.09 -3.19 8.82
CA ALA A 470 18.61 -2.25 7.80
C ALA A 470 19.15 -0.82 7.97
N GLY A 471 19.93 -0.56 9.03
CA GLY A 471 20.54 0.74 9.31
C GLY A 471 19.64 1.71 10.06
N ASP A 472 20.27 2.70 10.69
CA ASP A 472 19.61 3.65 11.61
C ASP A 472 18.46 4.43 10.98
N ARG A 473 18.55 4.74 9.68
CA ARG A 473 17.49 5.50 8.99
C ARG A 473 16.16 4.74 8.96
N LEU A 474 16.21 3.44 8.68
CA LEU A 474 15.02 2.60 8.64
C LEU A 474 14.51 2.29 10.05
N ALA A 475 15.41 2.07 11.01
CA ALA A 475 15.07 1.95 12.43
C ALA A 475 14.31 3.18 12.93
N ASN A 476 14.85 4.38 12.70
CA ASN A 476 14.21 5.63 13.07
C ASN A 476 12.84 5.82 12.41
N LEU A 477 12.69 5.41 11.14
CA LEU A 477 11.40 5.47 10.45
C LEU A 477 10.37 4.54 11.10
N VAL A 478 10.76 3.32 11.45
CA VAL A 478 9.92 2.37 12.18
C VAL A 478 9.53 2.94 13.56
N CYS A 479 10.49 3.43 14.34
CA CYS A 479 10.22 4.05 15.65
C CYS A 479 9.25 5.24 15.55
N ARG A 480 9.38 6.07 14.51
CA ARG A 480 8.43 7.17 14.24
C ARG A 480 7.02 6.64 13.99
N CYS A 481 6.87 5.55 13.26
CA CYS A 481 5.55 4.92 13.05
C CYS A 481 4.97 4.40 14.37
N LEU A 482 5.78 3.74 15.19
CA LEU A 482 5.37 3.18 16.49
C LEU A 482 5.01 4.25 17.53
N THR A 483 5.58 5.45 17.41
CA THR A 483 5.38 6.59 18.32
C THR A 483 4.52 7.70 17.72
N CYS A 484 3.85 7.45 16.59
CA CYS A 484 3.13 8.48 15.83
C CYS A 484 1.90 9.10 16.54
N LEU A 485 1.48 8.53 17.66
CA LEU A 485 0.37 9.03 18.48
C LEU A 485 0.83 9.49 19.88
N ASP A 486 2.14 9.53 20.13
CA ASP A 486 2.67 9.92 21.43
C ASP A 486 2.67 11.42 21.64
N THR A 487 2.31 11.85 22.85
CA THR A 487 2.25 13.26 23.24
C THR A 487 3.63 13.94 23.25
N ALA A 488 4.71 13.17 23.31
CA ALA A 488 6.09 13.63 23.17
C ALA A 488 6.87 12.67 22.25
N PRO A 489 6.94 12.92 20.94
CA PRO A 489 7.68 12.03 20.05
C PRO A 489 9.17 12.06 20.39
N MET A 490 9.72 10.94 20.87
CA MET A 490 11.17 10.80 21.15
C MET A 490 12.05 11.04 19.91
N TYR A 491 11.52 10.80 18.71
CA TYR A 491 12.26 10.77 17.45
C TYR A 491 12.04 11.98 16.52
N GLY A 492 11.81 13.18 17.09
CA GLY A 492 11.83 14.43 16.32
C GLY A 492 10.66 14.66 15.36
N GLY A 493 9.54 13.99 15.59
CA GLY A 493 8.27 14.27 14.89
C GLY A 493 7.64 15.58 15.34
N SER A 494 6.81 16.19 14.49
CA SER A 494 5.98 17.33 14.87
C SER A 494 5.14 17.00 16.12
N GLN A 495 5.20 17.84 17.16
CA GLN A 495 4.40 17.68 18.38
C GLN A 495 2.90 17.63 18.03
N PHE A 496 2.21 16.60 18.52
CA PHE A 496 0.76 16.41 18.35
C PHE A 496 0.03 17.24 19.41
N HIS A 497 -0.37 18.47 19.09
CA HIS A 497 -1.23 19.25 19.97
C HIS A 497 -2.69 18.79 19.85
N ASP A 498 -3.33 18.57 21.00
CA ASP A 498 -4.68 18.02 21.20
C ASP A 498 -5.84 18.93 20.69
N GLY A 499 -5.53 19.90 19.83
CA GLY A 499 -6.48 20.87 19.27
C GLY A 499 -6.58 20.89 17.75
N ASP A 500 -5.63 20.29 17.03
CA ASP A 500 -5.67 20.19 15.57
C ASP A 500 -6.35 18.89 15.12
N ASN A 501 -7.05 18.96 14.00
CA ASN A 501 -7.80 17.83 13.43
C ASN A 501 -6.84 16.63 13.24
N LYS A 502 -6.88 15.62 14.14
CA LYS A 502 -5.98 14.45 14.18
C LYS A 502 -5.74 13.81 12.79
N ASN A 503 -6.72 13.93 11.88
CA ASN A 503 -6.64 13.50 10.49
C ASN A 503 -5.66 14.32 9.61
N GLN A 504 -5.61 15.66 9.75
CA GLN A 504 -4.68 16.51 8.99
C GLN A 504 -3.23 16.29 9.42
N ILE A 505 -3.02 16.06 10.72
CA ILE A 505 -1.68 15.76 11.24
C ILE A 505 -1.21 14.38 10.77
N SER A 506 -2.11 13.40 10.81
CA SER A 506 -1.83 12.06 10.28
C SER A 506 -1.51 12.10 8.77
N GLU A 507 -2.15 13.00 8.01
CA GLU A 507 -1.88 13.20 6.58
C GLU A 507 -0.51 13.86 6.33
N ALA A 508 -0.08 14.80 7.17
CA ALA A 508 1.26 15.39 7.07
C ALA A 508 2.35 14.35 7.39
N PHE A 509 2.19 13.61 8.49
CA PHE A 509 3.12 12.54 8.88
C PHE A 509 3.23 11.45 7.81
N SER A 510 2.09 11.08 7.24
CA SER A 510 1.96 10.17 6.09
C SER A 510 2.81 10.62 4.88
N GLN A 511 2.84 11.91 4.57
CA GLN A 511 3.67 12.46 3.49
C GLN A 511 5.16 12.42 3.82
N GLU A 512 5.54 12.64 5.10
CA GLU A 512 6.93 12.54 5.55
C GLU A 512 7.47 11.11 5.43
N ILE A 513 6.72 10.11 5.91
CA ILE A 513 7.08 8.69 5.75
C ILE A 513 7.34 8.36 4.29
N PHE A 514 6.45 8.81 3.40
CA PHE A 514 6.57 8.56 1.98
C PHE A 514 7.81 9.21 1.37
N SER A 515 8.10 10.46 1.76
CA SER A 515 9.32 11.16 1.35
C SER A 515 10.58 10.38 1.78
N ASP A 516 10.62 9.88 3.01
CA ASP A 516 11.77 9.16 3.53
C ASP A 516 11.96 7.81 2.84
N LEU A 517 10.88 7.06 2.60
CA LEU A 517 10.97 5.79 1.86
C LEU A 517 11.44 5.98 0.41
N ASN A 518 10.95 7.01 -0.30
CA ASN A 518 11.44 7.27 -1.67
C ASN A 518 12.94 7.62 -1.67
N ARG A 519 13.40 8.45 -0.73
CA ARG A 519 14.84 8.78 -0.62
C ARG A 519 15.69 7.54 -0.36
N ILE A 520 15.18 6.59 0.43
CA ILE A 520 15.88 5.34 0.73
C ILE A 520 15.90 4.44 -0.52
N LEU A 521 14.78 4.30 -1.23
CA LEU A 521 14.72 3.52 -2.47
C LEU A 521 15.64 4.10 -3.54
N ASP A 522 15.63 5.41 -3.74
CA ASP A 522 16.52 6.09 -4.70
C ASP A 522 17.99 5.81 -4.37
N ALA A 523 18.36 5.84 -3.08
CA ALA A 523 19.72 5.52 -2.65
C ALA A 523 20.09 4.04 -2.92
N LEU A 524 19.16 3.11 -2.71
CA LEU A 524 19.36 1.68 -2.97
C LEU A 524 19.46 1.37 -4.46
N ASP A 525 18.68 2.04 -5.31
CA ASP A 525 18.74 1.89 -6.76
C ASP A 525 20.06 2.42 -7.33
N VAL A 526 20.54 3.56 -6.83
CA VAL A 526 21.87 4.12 -7.17
C VAL A 526 22.99 3.18 -6.70
N ALA A 527 22.88 2.59 -5.51
CA ALA A 527 23.86 1.61 -5.02
C ALA A 527 23.88 0.34 -5.89
N SER A 528 22.72 -0.19 -6.26
CA SER A 528 22.64 -1.40 -7.10
C SER A 528 23.19 -1.18 -8.52
N THR A 529 23.00 0.01 -9.09
CA THR A 529 23.55 0.38 -10.40
C THR A 529 25.05 0.63 -10.34
N ALA A 530 25.55 1.22 -9.24
CA ALA A 530 26.98 1.34 -8.98
C ALA A 530 27.64 -0.05 -8.84
N GLU A 531 27.08 -0.95 -8.02
CA GLU A 531 27.58 -2.32 -7.88
C GLU A 531 27.58 -3.08 -9.21
N ALA A 532 26.51 -2.99 -10.01
CA ALA A 532 26.46 -3.60 -11.33
C ALA A 532 27.51 -3.02 -12.30
N GLY A 533 27.82 -1.73 -12.19
CA GLY A 533 28.89 -1.06 -12.94
C GLY A 533 30.29 -1.48 -12.51
N TRP A 534 30.50 -1.69 -11.20
CA TRP A 534 31.75 -2.19 -10.62
C TRP A 534 31.99 -3.66 -10.99
N ILE A 535 31.00 -4.53 -10.86
CA ILE A 535 31.08 -5.95 -11.24
C ILE A 535 31.39 -6.08 -12.74
N LYS A 536 30.77 -5.26 -13.61
CA LYS A 536 31.10 -5.24 -15.05
C LYS A 536 32.51 -4.73 -15.36
N ARG A 537 33.06 -3.81 -14.56
CA ARG A 537 34.44 -3.31 -14.73
C ARG A 537 35.50 -4.28 -14.26
N PHE A 538 35.18 -5.17 -13.32
CA PHE A 538 36.15 -6.08 -12.68
C PHE A 538 35.97 -7.56 -13.02
N ALA A 539 34.97 -7.95 -13.82
CA ALA A 539 34.81 -9.30 -14.37
C ALA A 539 35.95 -9.78 -15.31
N GLY A 540 37.03 -8.99 -15.46
CA GLY A 540 38.27 -9.37 -16.14
C GLY A 540 39.49 -9.60 -15.23
N SER A 541 39.35 -9.45 -13.91
CA SER A 541 40.47 -9.49 -12.95
C SER A 541 40.33 -10.66 -11.97
N GLN A 542 41.43 -11.34 -11.65
CA GLN A 542 41.43 -12.55 -10.80
C GLN A 542 40.84 -12.34 -9.39
N PRO A 543 40.24 -13.38 -8.78
CA PRO A 543 39.32 -13.25 -7.64
C PRO A 543 39.96 -12.88 -6.28
N GLU A 544 41.29 -12.85 -6.17
CA GLU A 544 41.96 -12.76 -4.85
C GLU A 544 42.12 -11.33 -4.31
N GLN A 545 41.85 -10.29 -5.10
CA GLN A 545 42.02 -8.89 -4.67
C GLN A 545 40.75 -8.22 -4.12
N ALA A 546 39.58 -8.88 -4.20
CA ALA A 546 38.28 -8.25 -3.87
C ALA A 546 37.92 -8.23 -2.37
N ARG A 547 38.77 -8.75 -1.47
CA ARG A 547 38.42 -8.93 -0.04
C ARG A 547 38.67 -7.74 0.91
N TYR A 548 39.17 -6.59 0.44
CA TYR A 548 39.63 -5.52 1.34
C TYR A 548 38.98 -4.14 1.21
N TYR A 549 37.93 -3.96 0.41
CA TYR A 549 37.28 -2.65 0.30
C TYR A 549 35.76 -2.78 0.10
N LEU A 550 35.01 -2.87 1.20
CA LEU A 550 33.64 -2.36 1.27
C LEU A 550 33.72 -1.01 2.01
N PRO A 551 33.11 0.09 1.51
CA PRO A 551 32.95 1.29 2.30
C PRO A 551 31.88 1.03 3.37
N ASP A 552 32.12 1.48 4.59
CA ASP A 552 31.11 1.55 5.65
C ASP A 552 29.90 2.36 5.14
N VAL A 553 28.70 1.76 5.14
CA VAL A 553 27.40 2.39 4.79
C VAL A 553 26.53 2.45 6.03
#